data_AF-A0A0D2G4B2-F1
#
_entry.id   AF-A0A0D2G4B2-F1
#
_cell.length_a   1.000
_cell.length_b   1.000
_cell.length_c   1.000
_cell.angle_alpha   90.00
_cell.angle_beta   90.00
_cell.angle_gamma   90.00
#
_symmetry.space_group_name_H-M   'P 1'
#
loop_
_entity.id
_entity.type
_entity.pdbx_description
1 polymer ?
#
loop_
_entity_poly.entity_id
_entity_poly.type
_entity_poly.pdbx_seq_one_letter_code
_entity_poly.pdbx_strand_id
1 'polypeptide(L)'
;MTLSNSNPRHLPCALLRSQGIRCVVWFEDAIAHYGVPTAVFDLADGLSCNENKRLETPCMQYALSPPTQNSIRRAGELPGPTTTVLLRAEDWNFDLEQHCSPDTVIPPLAPLLDALIDSWLDSPDDNLMLRMHLGCMIAYLYGYAPELQQETFAAQLKKEHRQYHYDVRSEMTTGTAPFLNRQRQVREESRKAQQSIPKRDQA
;
A
#
# COMPACT_ATOMS: atom_id res chain seq x y z
N MET A 1 20.54 18.72 -13.38
CA MET A 1 21.26 18.40 -12.12
C MET A 1 20.30 18.79 -11.01
N THR A 2 19.69 17.90 -10.23
CA THR A 2 20.32 16.87 -9.38
C THR A 2 19.41 15.64 -9.20
N LEU A 3 19.89 14.46 -9.61
CA LEU A 3 19.46 13.16 -9.05
C LEU A 3 20.04 13.07 -7.62
N SER A 4 19.53 13.85 -6.67
CA SER A 4 20.08 13.87 -5.31
C SER A 4 19.50 12.73 -4.48
N ASN A 5 20.40 11.86 -3.99
CA ASN A 5 20.21 10.89 -2.90
C ASN A 5 19.32 9.68 -3.21
N SER A 6 19.62 8.97 -4.30
CA SER A 6 19.00 7.68 -4.59
C SER A 6 19.39 6.64 -3.53
N ASN A 7 18.46 6.32 -2.64
CA ASN A 7 18.49 5.06 -1.89
C ASN A 7 18.90 3.94 -2.86
N PRO A 8 19.97 3.16 -2.60
CA PRO A 8 20.43 2.13 -3.51
C PRO A 8 19.33 1.11 -3.86
N ARG A 9 18.31 0.96 -2.99
CA ARG A 9 17.11 0.15 -3.25
C ARG A 9 16.28 0.64 -4.45
N HIS A 10 16.41 1.91 -4.85
CA HIS A 10 15.67 2.51 -5.97
C HIS A 10 16.45 2.48 -7.30
N LEU A 11 17.70 1.97 -7.31
CA LEU A 11 18.50 1.79 -8.54
C LEU A 11 17.77 1.00 -9.64
N PRO A 12 17.02 -0.09 -9.33
CA PRO A 12 16.24 -0.80 -10.34
C PRO A 12 15.19 0.10 -11.01
N CYS A 13 14.51 0.95 -10.25
CA CYS A 13 13.53 1.90 -10.81
C CYS A 13 14.20 2.93 -11.72
N ALA A 14 15.40 3.42 -11.35
CA ALA A 14 16.17 4.31 -12.21
C ALA A 14 16.56 3.63 -13.54
N LEU A 15 16.96 2.35 -13.49
CA LEU A 15 17.27 1.56 -14.68
C LEU A 15 16.04 1.38 -15.58
N LEU A 16 14.89 0.98 -15.02
CA LEU A 16 13.64 0.82 -15.77
C LEU A 16 13.22 2.13 -16.47
N ARG A 17 13.33 3.25 -15.77
CA ARG A 17 13.02 4.58 -16.33
C ARG A 17 13.95 4.97 -17.47
N SER A 18 15.23 4.61 -17.38
CA SER A 18 16.18 4.85 -18.48
C SER A 18 15.79 4.13 -19.78
N GLN A 19 15.00 3.06 -19.68
CA GLN A 19 14.45 2.30 -20.79
C GLN A 19 13.02 2.73 -21.19
N GLY A 20 12.52 3.84 -20.64
CA GLY A 20 11.17 4.34 -20.90
C GLY A 20 10.06 3.54 -20.19
N ILE A 21 10.40 2.67 -19.24
CA ILE A 21 9.44 1.87 -18.47
C ILE A 21 8.99 2.66 -17.25
N ARG A 22 7.68 2.94 -17.15
CA ARG A 22 7.09 3.57 -15.97
C ARG A 22 7.09 2.61 -14.79
N CYS A 23 7.52 3.09 -13.64
CA CYS A 23 7.55 2.31 -12.40
C CYS A 23 7.50 3.25 -11.20
N VAL A 24 7.00 2.70 -10.09
CA VAL A 24 7.04 3.34 -8.78
C VAL A 24 7.59 2.33 -7.77
N VAL A 25 8.15 2.84 -6.67
CA VAL A 25 8.41 2.02 -5.49
C VAL A 25 7.08 1.69 -4.80
N TRP A 26 7.04 0.56 -4.11
CA TRP A 26 5.83 0.05 -3.46
C TRP A 26 6.11 -0.37 -2.02
N PHE A 27 5.05 -0.66 -1.27
CA PHE A 27 5.11 -1.15 0.12
C PHE A 27 5.99 -0.31 1.05
N GLU A 28 6.93 -0.94 1.77
CA GLU A 28 7.77 -0.30 2.78
C GLU A 28 8.56 0.86 2.22
N ASP A 29 9.14 0.73 1.02
CA ASP A 29 9.92 1.81 0.41
C ASP A 29 9.03 3.02 0.05
N ALA A 30 7.76 2.78 -0.31
CA ALA A 30 6.80 3.84 -0.58
C ALA A 30 6.36 4.55 0.72
N ILE A 31 5.98 3.81 1.75
CA ILE A 31 5.47 4.42 3.00
C ILE A 31 6.59 5.03 3.84
N ALA A 32 7.82 4.50 3.76
CA ALA A 32 8.99 5.06 4.44
C ALA A 32 9.28 6.50 3.98
N HIS A 33 9.01 6.81 2.71
CA HIS A 33 9.11 8.17 2.20
C HIS A 33 8.20 9.16 2.95
N TYR A 34 7.05 8.69 3.43
CA TYR A 34 6.08 9.47 4.19
C TYR A 34 6.34 9.47 5.71
N GLY A 35 7.56 9.13 6.13
CA GLY A 35 7.97 9.18 7.53
C GLY A 35 7.59 7.94 8.36
N VAL A 36 7.06 6.89 7.72
CA VAL A 36 6.73 5.64 8.39
C VAL A 36 8.00 4.89 8.79
N PRO A 37 8.18 4.49 10.08
CA PRO A 37 9.30 3.67 10.49
C PRO A 37 9.08 2.22 10.04
N THR A 38 9.71 1.83 8.93
CA THR A 38 9.42 0.55 8.29
C THR A 38 10.20 -0.65 8.82
N ALA A 39 11.13 -0.45 9.74
CA ALA A 39 11.85 -1.53 10.42
C ALA A 39 10.93 -2.51 11.18
N VAL A 40 9.67 -2.14 11.43
CA VAL A 40 8.66 -3.00 12.06
C VAL A 40 7.98 -3.96 11.08
N PHE A 41 8.06 -3.70 9.76
CA PHE A 41 7.49 -4.60 8.74
C PHE A 41 8.40 -5.80 8.42
N ASP A 42 9.68 -5.75 8.82
CA ASP A 42 10.61 -6.89 8.83
C ASP A 42 10.26 -7.87 9.98
N LEU A 43 8.97 -8.18 10.13
CA LEU A 43 8.36 -8.88 11.26
C LEU A 43 8.96 -10.29 11.42
N ALA A 44 10.13 -10.36 12.03
CA ALA A 44 10.65 -11.53 12.72
C ALA A 44 9.70 -11.78 13.90
N ASP A 45 8.88 -12.81 13.73
CA ASP A 45 8.03 -13.48 14.71
C ASP A 45 7.81 -12.80 16.08
N GLY A 46 6.53 -12.54 16.35
CA GLY A 46 5.91 -13.08 17.56
C GLY A 46 6.07 -12.28 18.85
N LEU A 47 4.94 -12.21 19.57
CA LEU A 47 4.86 -11.90 20.98
C LEU A 47 6.10 -12.31 21.81
N SER A 48 6.64 -11.33 22.53
CA SER A 48 7.46 -11.46 23.74
C SER A 48 8.76 -12.28 23.62
N CYS A 49 9.91 -11.58 23.59
CA CYS A 49 11.12 -12.05 24.28
C CYS A 49 11.94 -10.86 24.80
N ASN A 50 11.93 -10.68 26.12
CA ASN A 50 13.05 -10.06 26.82
C ASN A 50 14.26 -10.99 26.64
N GLU A 51 15.22 -10.61 25.81
CA GLU A 51 16.66 -10.79 26.02
C GLU A 51 17.45 -10.55 24.72
N ASN A 52 18.49 -9.72 24.83
CA ASN A 52 19.43 -9.42 23.76
C ASN A 52 20.25 -10.66 23.38
N LYS A 53 19.78 -11.42 22.39
CA LYS A 53 20.64 -12.30 21.60
C LYS A 53 20.43 -12.03 20.12
N ARG A 54 21.50 -11.52 19.51
CA ARG A 54 21.69 -11.35 18.07
C ARG A 54 21.66 -12.74 17.43
N LEU A 55 20.46 -13.18 17.03
CA LEU A 55 20.26 -14.31 16.15
C LEU A 55 20.19 -13.77 14.72
N GLU A 56 21.06 -14.28 13.85
CA GLU A 56 20.89 -14.14 12.40
C GLU A 56 19.66 -14.94 12.01
N THR A 57 18.50 -14.29 12.08
CA THR A 57 17.23 -14.91 11.71
C THR A 57 17.06 -14.83 10.20
N PRO A 58 16.71 -15.92 9.50
CA PRO A 58 16.34 -15.84 8.10
C PRO A 58 15.10 -14.96 8.03
N CYS A 59 15.21 -13.78 7.42
CA CYS A 59 14.06 -12.99 7.04
C CYS A 59 13.11 -13.91 6.26
N MET A 60 11.93 -14.21 6.82
CA MET A 60 10.86 -14.88 6.09
C MET A 60 10.43 -13.93 4.98
N GLN A 61 11.11 -14.03 3.84
CA GLN A 61 10.78 -13.34 2.60
C GLN A 61 9.52 -14.00 2.05
N TYR A 62 8.37 -13.57 2.55
CA TYR A 62 7.12 -13.91 1.91
C TYR A 62 7.07 -13.15 0.57
N ALA A 63 6.93 -13.89 -0.54
CA ALA A 63 6.56 -13.26 -1.79
C ALA A 63 5.10 -12.80 -1.63
N LEU A 64 4.91 -11.49 -1.44
CA LEU A 64 3.59 -10.88 -1.45
C LEU A 64 2.99 -11.09 -2.84
N SER A 65 1.96 -11.92 -2.91
CA SER A 65 1.20 -12.13 -4.14
C SER A 65 0.05 -11.13 -4.22
N PRO A 66 -0.36 -10.73 -5.43
CA PRO A 66 -1.53 -9.90 -5.64
C PRO A 66 -2.77 -10.37 -4.86
N PRO A 67 -3.65 -9.45 -4.42
CA PRO A 67 -4.93 -9.81 -3.79
C PRO A 67 -5.81 -10.71 -4.67
N THR A 68 -5.65 -10.64 -6.01
CA THR A 68 -6.42 -11.44 -6.98
C THR A 68 -5.85 -12.85 -7.23
N GLN A 69 -4.67 -13.18 -6.70
CA GLN A 69 -3.99 -14.44 -6.99
C GLN A 69 -3.84 -15.32 -5.75
N ASN A 70 -4.56 -16.45 -5.72
CA ASN A 70 -4.48 -17.49 -4.67
C ASN A 70 -3.11 -18.21 -4.58
N SER A 71 -2.03 -17.67 -5.15
CA SER A 71 -0.73 -18.32 -5.12
C SER A 71 0.18 -17.63 -4.12
N ILE A 72 0.14 -18.04 -2.85
CA ILE A 72 1.28 -17.86 -1.96
C ILE A 72 2.41 -18.70 -2.57
N ARG A 73 3.35 -18.06 -3.29
CA ARG A 73 4.60 -18.73 -3.63
C ARG A 73 5.51 -18.52 -2.43
N ARG A 74 5.94 -19.62 -1.78
CA ARG A 74 7.16 -19.54 -0.99
C ARG A 74 8.23 -19.01 -1.94
N ALA A 75 8.85 -17.88 -1.60
CA ALA A 75 10.09 -17.52 -2.25
C ALA A 75 11.04 -18.70 -1.99
N GLY A 76 11.36 -19.48 -3.04
CA GLY A 76 12.58 -20.29 -2.98
C GLY A 76 13.74 -19.34 -2.70
N GLU A 77 14.79 -19.84 -2.02
CA GLU A 77 15.97 -19.05 -1.61
C GLU A 77 16.30 -17.95 -2.63
N LEU A 78 15.92 -16.71 -2.29
CA LEU A 78 16.22 -15.57 -3.12
C LEU A 78 17.75 -15.35 -3.05
N PRO A 79 18.46 -15.30 -4.19
CA PRO A 79 19.90 -15.17 -4.15
C PRO A 79 20.30 -13.72 -3.84
N GLY A 80 21.04 -13.55 -2.73
CA GLY A 80 21.84 -12.35 -2.46
C GLY A 80 21.09 -11.18 -1.80
N PRO A 81 21.86 -10.19 -1.27
CA PRO A 81 21.42 -9.33 -0.16
C PRO A 81 20.32 -8.31 -0.50
N THR A 82 19.88 -8.18 -1.76
CA THR A 82 18.75 -7.33 -2.15
C THR A 82 18.17 -7.83 -3.46
N THR A 83 17.04 -8.56 -3.42
CA THR A 83 16.30 -8.92 -4.63
C THR A 83 15.23 -7.88 -4.93
N THR A 84 15.16 -7.43 -6.18
CA THR A 84 14.07 -6.57 -6.66
C THR A 84 12.98 -7.44 -7.27
N VAL A 85 11.75 -7.27 -6.80
CA VAL A 85 10.57 -7.96 -7.35
C VAL A 85 9.77 -6.95 -8.17
N LEU A 86 9.48 -7.30 -9.42
CA LEU A 86 8.61 -6.50 -10.29
C LEU A 86 7.17 -6.97 -10.15
N LEU A 87 6.30 -6.07 -9.70
CA LEU A 87 4.87 -6.31 -9.54
C LEU A 87 4.11 -5.52 -10.61
N ARG A 88 3.02 -6.08 -11.14
CA ARG A 88 2.13 -5.33 -12.03
C ARG A 88 1.31 -4.36 -11.19
N ALA A 89 1.24 -3.09 -11.58
CA ALA A 89 0.52 -2.09 -10.78
C ALA A 89 -1.01 -2.32 -10.76
N GLU A 90 -1.57 -2.86 -11.86
CA GLU A 90 -3.00 -3.20 -11.96
C GLU A 90 -3.44 -4.22 -10.91
N ASP A 91 -2.55 -5.16 -10.55
CA ASP A 91 -2.79 -6.18 -9.54
C ASP A 91 -2.92 -5.57 -8.13
N TRP A 92 -2.45 -4.34 -7.94
CA TRP A 92 -2.46 -3.58 -6.69
C TRP A 92 -3.35 -2.34 -6.75
N ASN A 93 -4.30 -2.29 -7.70
CA ASN A 93 -5.24 -1.18 -7.86
C ASN A 93 -4.57 0.21 -8.04
N PHE A 94 -3.33 0.24 -8.56
CA PHE A 94 -2.57 1.47 -8.78
C PHE A 94 -2.43 1.80 -10.28
N ASP A 95 -2.86 3.00 -10.67
CA ASP A 95 -2.74 3.48 -12.04
C ASP A 95 -1.38 4.19 -12.27
N LEU A 96 -0.46 3.48 -12.92
CA LEU A 96 0.84 4.03 -13.30
C LEU A 96 0.75 5.16 -14.32
N GLU A 97 -0.21 5.13 -15.24
CA GLU A 97 -0.32 6.15 -16.29
C GLU A 97 -0.77 7.47 -15.69
N GLN A 98 -1.69 7.43 -14.72
CA GLN A 98 -2.22 8.62 -14.09
C GLN A 98 -1.30 9.19 -12.99
N HIS A 99 -0.55 8.33 -12.28
CA HIS A 99 0.12 8.73 -11.04
C HIS A 99 1.65 8.63 -11.06
N CYS A 100 2.26 8.08 -12.11
CA CYS A 100 3.71 8.07 -12.26
C CYS A 100 4.20 9.46 -12.70
N SER A 101 5.10 10.06 -11.91
CA SER A 101 5.82 11.28 -12.30
C SER A 101 7.12 10.92 -13.02
N PRO A 102 7.60 11.71 -14.02
CA PRO A 102 8.92 11.56 -14.62
C PRO A 102 10.09 11.95 -13.68
N ASP A 103 9.81 12.65 -12.59
CA ASP A 103 10.84 13.21 -11.71
C ASP A 103 11.12 12.34 -10.49
N THR A 104 10.16 11.51 -10.09
CA THR A 104 10.26 10.65 -8.90
C THR A 104 9.73 9.25 -9.17
N VAL A 105 10.25 8.28 -8.42
CA VAL A 105 9.74 6.91 -8.37
C VAL A 105 8.79 6.72 -7.18
N ILE A 106 8.62 7.74 -6.34
CA ILE A 106 7.72 7.69 -5.20
C ILE A 106 6.29 7.96 -5.67
N PRO A 107 5.33 7.07 -5.36
CA PRO A 107 3.92 7.32 -5.70
C PRO A 107 3.35 8.44 -4.82
N PRO A 108 2.50 9.35 -5.35
CA PRO A 108 1.83 10.36 -4.53
C PRO A 108 0.95 9.74 -3.43
N LEU A 109 0.85 10.39 -2.27
CA LEU A 109 0.26 9.81 -1.06
C LEU A 109 -1.21 9.39 -1.22
N ALA A 110 -2.05 10.24 -1.81
CA ALA A 110 -3.47 9.93 -1.98
C ALA A 110 -3.70 8.71 -2.89
N PRO A 111 -3.12 8.64 -4.11
CA PRO A 111 -3.16 7.44 -4.93
C PRO A 111 -2.56 6.18 -4.28
N LEU A 112 -1.46 6.31 -3.54
CA LEU A 112 -0.86 5.21 -2.77
C LEU A 112 -1.86 4.67 -1.74
N LEU A 113 -2.46 5.57 -0.96
CA LEU A 113 -3.43 5.18 0.07
C LEU A 113 -4.70 4.57 -0.54
N ASP A 114 -5.22 5.15 -1.64
CA ASP A 114 -6.37 4.59 -2.35
C ASP A 114 -6.10 3.16 -2.82
N ALA A 115 -4.93 2.91 -3.41
CA ALA A 115 -4.54 1.59 -3.90
C ALA A 115 -4.30 0.58 -2.76
N LEU A 116 -3.74 1.01 -1.63
CA LEU A 116 -3.60 0.17 -0.42
C LEU A 116 -4.98 -0.18 0.17
N ILE A 117 -5.88 0.79 0.28
CA ILE A 117 -7.25 0.57 0.75
C ILE A 117 -7.99 -0.40 -0.18
N ASP A 118 -7.96 -0.17 -1.50
CA ASP A 118 -8.59 -1.08 -2.46
C ASP A 118 -8.02 -2.50 -2.34
N SER A 119 -6.69 -2.64 -2.32
CA SER A 119 -6.02 -3.94 -2.17
C SER A 119 -6.38 -4.65 -0.86
N TRP A 120 -6.53 -3.89 0.23
CA TRP A 120 -6.94 -4.44 1.53
C TRP A 120 -8.41 -4.88 1.52
N LEU A 121 -9.30 -4.07 0.94
CA LEU A 121 -10.71 -4.39 0.81
C LEU A 121 -10.95 -5.57 -0.14
N ASP A 122 -10.14 -5.72 -1.18
CA ASP A 122 -10.23 -6.82 -2.15
C ASP A 122 -9.53 -8.11 -1.67
N SER A 123 -8.73 -8.04 -0.60
CA SER A 123 -8.00 -9.20 -0.08
C SER A 123 -8.94 -10.36 0.30
N PRO A 124 -8.68 -11.61 -0.15
CA PRO A 124 -9.55 -12.74 0.17
C PRO A 124 -9.48 -13.09 1.65
N ASP A 125 -10.56 -13.70 2.18
CA ASP A 125 -10.70 -13.97 3.62
C ASP A 125 -9.73 -15.01 4.17
N ASP A 126 -9.15 -15.84 3.30
CA ASP A 126 -8.17 -16.87 3.64
C ASP A 126 -6.71 -16.35 3.64
N ASN A 127 -6.45 -15.14 3.13
CA ASN A 127 -5.10 -14.56 3.10
C ASN A 127 -4.88 -13.54 4.25
N LEU A 128 -4.91 -14.05 5.48
CA LEU A 128 -4.76 -13.25 6.70
C LEU A 128 -3.45 -12.44 6.73
N MET A 129 -2.34 -13.03 6.26
CA MET A 129 -1.03 -12.38 6.29
C MET A 129 -0.98 -11.13 5.40
N LEU A 130 -1.42 -11.24 4.14
CA LEU A 130 -1.49 -10.08 3.24
C LEU A 130 -2.39 -8.99 3.82
N ARG A 131 -3.56 -9.39 4.35
CA ARG A 131 -4.51 -8.46 4.95
C ARG A 131 -3.94 -7.73 6.16
N MET A 132 -3.28 -8.44 7.06
CA MET A 132 -2.61 -7.84 8.21
C MET A 132 -1.52 -6.88 7.78
N HIS A 133 -0.71 -7.28 6.79
CA HIS A 133 0.40 -6.48 6.30
C HIS A 133 -0.09 -5.16 5.67
N LEU A 134 -1.06 -5.23 4.75
CA LEU A 134 -1.70 -4.05 4.16
C LEU A 134 -2.39 -3.17 5.22
N GLY A 135 -3.11 -3.78 6.16
CA GLY A 135 -3.76 -3.08 7.26
C GLY A 135 -2.76 -2.33 8.15
N CYS A 136 -1.61 -2.95 8.45
CA CYS A 136 -0.53 -2.31 9.20
C CYS A 136 0.05 -1.12 8.41
N MET A 137 0.30 -1.26 7.11
CA MET A 137 0.81 -0.15 6.30
C MET A 137 -0.15 1.03 6.30
N ILE A 138 -1.44 0.77 6.13
CA ILE A 138 -2.47 1.83 6.18
C ILE A 138 -2.48 2.48 7.57
N ALA A 139 -2.52 1.69 8.65
CA ALA A 139 -2.53 2.21 10.02
C ALA A 139 -1.28 3.06 10.32
N TYR A 140 -0.11 2.64 9.85
CA TYR A 140 1.12 3.40 10.02
C TYR A 140 1.13 4.68 9.19
N LEU A 141 0.62 4.67 7.95
CA LEU A 141 0.44 5.92 7.21
C LEU A 141 -0.41 6.89 8.03
N TYR A 142 -1.55 6.46 8.57
CA TYR A 142 -2.39 7.32 9.43
C TYR A 142 -1.71 7.72 10.75
N GLY A 143 -0.76 6.94 11.26
CA GLY A 143 -0.01 7.27 12.48
C GLY A 143 1.15 8.25 12.26
N TYR A 144 1.75 8.25 11.06
CA TYR A 144 3.03 8.93 10.82
C TYR A 144 2.99 10.02 9.74
N ALA A 145 2.12 9.91 8.74
CA ALA A 145 2.03 10.90 7.65
C ALA A 145 1.16 12.10 8.10
N PRO A 146 1.75 13.30 8.32
CA PRO A 146 1.00 14.47 8.81
C PRO A 146 -0.06 14.97 7.82
N GLU A 147 0.13 14.73 6.52
CA GLU A 147 -0.82 15.09 5.48
C GLU A 147 -2.17 14.39 5.68
N LEU A 148 -2.18 13.16 6.21
CA LEU A 148 -3.41 12.43 6.51
C LEU A 148 -4.19 13.00 7.70
N GLN A 149 -3.61 13.91 8.47
CA GLN A 149 -4.31 14.60 9.56
C GLN A 149 -5.08 15.83 9.05
N GLN A 150 -4.81 16.29 7.83
CA GLN A 150 -5.45 17.47 7.27
C GLN A 150 -6.91 17.18 6.89
N GLU A 151 -7.83 18.05 7.30
CA GLU A 151 -9.26 17.90 6.98
C GLU A 151 -9.55 17.90 5.47
N THR A 152 -8.70 18.58 4.70
CA THR A 152 -8.83 18.68 3.24
C THR A 152 -8.31 17.45 2.51
N PHE A 153 -7.57 16.55 3.18
CA PHE A 153 -6.95 15.40 2.53
C PHE A 153 -7.98 14.44 1.94
N ALA A 154 -9.12 14.23 2.62
CA ALA A 154 -10.21 13.38 2.14
C ALA A 154 -10.70 13.76 0.73
N ALA A 155 -10.59 15.03 0.33
CA ALA A 155 -11.00 15.47 -1.00
C ALA A 155 -10.11 14.92 -2.12
N GLN A 156 -8.86 14.54 -1.80
CA GLN A 156 -7.88 14.00 -2.73
C GLN A 156 -8.08 12.50 -2.99
N LEU A 157 -8.79 11.81 -2.10
CA LEU A 157 -9.10 10.38 -2.21
C LEU A 157 -10.27 10.11 -3.16
N LYS A 158 -10.29 8.88 -3.71
CA LYS A 158 -11.46 8.32 -4.39
C LYS A 158 -12.71 8.51 -3.52
N LYS A 159 -13.84 8.85 -4.15
CA LYS A 159 -15.10 9.13 -3.43
C LYS A 159 -15.51 7.97 -2.53
N GLU A 160 -15.33 6.73 -2.99
CA GLU A 160 -15.64 5.52 -2.23
C GLU A 160 -14.72 5.24 -1.03
N HIS A 161 -13.57 5.91 -0.91
CA HIS A 161 -12.63 5.76 0.22
C HIS A 161 -12.71 6.91 1.23
N ARG A 162 -13.45 7.98 0.93
CA ARG A 162 -13.56 9.13 1.85
C ARG A 162 -14.16 8.73 3.19
N GLN A 163 -15.17 7.85 3.19
CA GLN A 163 -15.76 7.38 4.43
C GLN A 163 -14.78 6.53 5.26
N TYR A 164 -13.95 5.70 4.60
CA TYR A 164 -12.86 5.00 5.28
C TYR A 164 -11.97 5.99 6.03
N HIS A 165 -11.53 7.06 5.35
CA HIS A 165 -10.69 8.09 5.96
C HIS A 165 -11.35 8.74 7.18
N TYR A 166 -12.62 9.13 7.08
CA TYR A 166 -13.35 9.71 8.21
C TYR A 166 -13.51 8.72 9.37
N ASP A 167 -13.82 7.46 9.09
CA ASP A 167 -13.97 6.44 10.12
C ASP A 167 -12.64 6.21 10.86
N VAL A 168 -11.51 6.14 10.15
CA VAL A 168 -10.18 6.03 10.80
C VAL A 168 -9.85 7.27 11.64
N ARG A 169 -10.12 8.47 11.11
CA ARG A 169 -9.88 9.74 11.83
C ARG A 169 -10.78 9.93 13.05
N SER A 170 -11.94 9.26 13.09
CA SER A 170 -12.85 9.24 14.25
C SER A 170 -12.43 8.29 15.37
N GLU A 171 -11.20 7.76 15.33
CA GLU A 171 -10.64 6.79 16.28
C GLU A 171 -11.45 5.49 16.36
N MET A 172 -12.20 5.16 15.30
CA MET A 172 -12.88 3.89 15.21
C MET A 172 -11.85 2.75 15.23
N THR A 173 -12.13 1.66 15.93
CA THR A 173 -11.23 0.49 15.95
C THR A 173 -11.09 -0.10 14.54
N THR A 174 -9.93 0.13 13.93
CA THR A 174 -9.58 -0.33 12.58
C THR A 174 -8.95 -1.73 12.61
N GLY A 175 -8.72 -2.33 11.43
CA GLY A 175 -8.00 -3.61 11.31
C GLY A 175 -8.78 -4.86 11.77
N THR A 176 -10.06 -4.71 12.10
CA THR A 176 -10.93 -5.82 12.53
C THR A 176 -11.80 -6.34 11.37
N ALA A 177 -12.25 -7.60 11.45
CA ALA A 177 -13.16 -8.16 10.45
C ALA A 177 -14.50 -7.40 10.33
N PRO A 178 -15.15 -6.97 11.44
CA PRO A 178 -16.34 -6.11 11.34
C PRO A 178 -16.08 -4.78 10.64
N PHE A 179 -14.94 -4.14 10.92
CA PHE A 179 -14.55 -2.90 10.23
C PHE A 179 -14.36 -3.15 8.73
N LEU A 180 -13.62 -4.18 8.34
CA LEU A 180 -13.43 -4.57 6.94
C LEU A 180 -14.77 -4.77 6.21
N ASN A 181 -15.69 -5.55 6.79
CA ASN A 181 -16.98 -5.83 6.18
C ASN A 181 -17.83 -4.55 6.02
N ARG A 182 -17.83 -3.67 7.03
CA ARG A 182 -18.49 -2.36 6.92
C ARG A 182 -17.89 -1.52 5.80
N GLN A 183 -16.55 -1.42 5.71
CA GLN A 183 -15.90 -0.62 4.68
C GLN A 183 -16.14 -1.17 3.27
N ARG A 184 -16.18 -2.51 3.11
CA ARG A 184 -16.60 -3.14 1.84
C ARG A 184 -18.01 -2.71 1.44
N GLN A 185 -18.96 -2.78 2.37
CA GLN A 185 -20.35 -2.37 2.10
C GLN A 185 -20.44 -0.89 1.71
N VAL A 186 -19.81 -0.01 2.48
CA VAL A 186 -19.76 1.43 2.20
C VAL A 186 -19.17 1.73 0.82
N ARG A 187 -18.09 1.04 0.43
CA ARG A 187 -17.48 1.17 -0.88
C ARG A 187 -18.45 0.79 -1.99
N GLU A 188 -19.13 -0.35 -1.86
CA GLU A 188 -20.09 -0.83 -2.86
C GLU A 188 -21.33 0.07 -2.98
N GLU A 189 -21.84 0.60 -1.86
CA GLU A 189 -22.92 1.59 -1.85
C GLU A 189 -22.50 2.88 -2.56
N SER A 190 -21.27 3.37 -2.31
CA SER A 190 -20.72 4.54 -3.00
C SER A 190 -20.58 4.32 -4.51
N ARG A 191 -20.07 3.16 -4.93
CA ARG A 191 -19.96 2.79 -6.35
C ARG A 191 -21.32 2.73 -7.03
N LYS A 192 -22.32 2.11 -6.40
CA LYS A 192 -23.70 2.09 -6.91
C LYS A 192 -24.31 3.49 -7.02
N ALA A 193 -24.12 4.33 -6.00
CA ALA A 193 -24.60 5.70 -6.02
C ALA A 193 -23.99 6.48 -7.20
N GLN A 194 -22.69 6.32 -7.45
CA GLN A 194 -22.00 6.96 -8.58
C GLN A 194 -22.52 6.49 -9.95
N GLN A 195 -22.88 5.22 -10.09
CA GLN A 195 -23.47 4.67 -11.33
C GLN A 195 -24.92 5.13 -11.55
N SER A 196 -25.66 5.38 -10.47
CA SER A 196 -27.07 5.77 -10.51
C SER A 196 -27.32 7.25 -10.81
N ILE A 197 -26.27 8.09 -10.83
CA ILE A 197 -26.38 9.50 -11.22
C ILE A 197 -26.66 9.56 -12.73
N PRO A 198 -27.86 10.00 -13.17
CA PRO A 198 -28.15 10.15 -14.59
C PRO A 198 -27.15 11.16 -15.16
N LYS A 199 -26.47 10.81 -16.26
CA LYS A 199 -25.75 11.80 -17.06
C LYS A 199 -26.80 12.82 -17.51
N ARG A 200 -26.87 13.97 -16.84
CA ARG A 200 -27.76 15.06 -17.26
C ARG A 200 -27.45 15.34 -18.72
N ASP A 201 -28.49 15.26 -19.53
CA ASP A 201 -28.49 15.51 -20.96
C ASP A 201 -27.70 16.79 -21.25
N GLN A 202 -26.63 16.64 -22.03
CA GLN A 202 -26.09 17.75 -22.80
C GLN A 202 -27.07 17.95 -23.97
N ALA A 203 -28.00 18.88 -23.77
CA ALA A 203 -28.80 19.50 -24.83
C ALA A 203 -28.39 20.98 -24.94
#